data_AF-A0A1F8F0E6-F1
#
_entry.id   AF-A0A1F8F0E6-F1
#
_cell.length_a   1.000
_cell.length_b   1.000
_cell.length_c   1.000
_cell.angle_alpha   90.00
_cell.angle_beta   90.00
_cell.angle_gamma   90.00
#
_symmetry.space_group_name_H-M   'P 1'
#
loop_
_entity.id
_entity.type
_entity.pdbx_description
1 polymer ?
#
loop_
_entity_poly.entity_id
_entity_poly.type
_entity_poly.pdbx_seq_one_letter_code
_entity_poly.pdbx_strand_id
1 'polypeptide(L)'
;MTRITRRILFYCAFIVFLAASYVAVLYAQGYKYSFSENKFVHTGAIYVKANTTAQVLLDGKQVESTSLITNSASVDGLLPAAHILSVQKENHSLWQKKVTVRAGFVEEYSRILILPQAGPDEENLKKEITDLLYPAVASASPSPAVTKTPVPKKTASPSPSPTPDLSKPFYIDGGSLYVRTRDGAIHTKIAGDVVSAFLSPDGQKLAWFSNPPPGGQIWVYWFSDTNYQPLHIAGDIALIARFGNKIKTAQWFKDSDHIALDAGGLKITEIDTRPNVNIINF
;
A
#
# COMPACT_ATOMS: atom_id res chain seq x y z
N MET A 1 26.37 37.63 -51.81
CA MET A 1 25.35 36.56 -52.02
C MET A 1 24.34 37.00 -53.07
N THR A 2 23.95 36.12 -53.99
CA THR A 2 22.88 36.42 -54.95
C THR A 2 21.50 36.24 -54.31
N ARG A 3 20.45 36.86 -54.88
CA ARG A 3 19.06 36.72 -54.38
C ARG A 3 18.61 35.25 -54.32
N ILE A 4 19.11 34.41 -55.23
CA ILE A 4 18.80 32.98 -55.31
C ILE A 4 19.44 32.22 -54.15
N THR A 5 20.73 32.42 -53.87
CA THR A 5 21.43 31.78 -52.75
C THR A 5 20.76 32.10 -51.41
N ARG A 6 20.33 33.36 -51.21
CA ARG A 6 19.63 33.76 -49.98
C ARG A 6 18.27 33.05 -49.81
N ARG A 7 17.52 32.88 -50.89
CA ARG A 7 16.23 32.15 -50.86
C ARG A 7 16.43 30.67 -50.56
N ILE A 8 17.42 30.03 -51.19
CA ILE A 8 17.76 28.62 -50.94
C ILE A 8 18.12 28.42 -49.47
N LEU A 9 19.04 29.23 -48.93
CA LEU A 9 19.43 29.16 -47.53
C LEU A 9 18.25 29.36 -46.57
N PHE A 10 17.38 30.33 -46.87
CA PHE A 10 16.17 30.57 -46.08
C PHE A 10 15.23 29.36 -46.06
N TYR A 11 14.90 28.78 -47.21
CA TYR A 11 14.00 27.63 -47.27
C TYR A 11 14.63 26.36 -46.68
N CYS A 12 15.93 26.12 -46.86
CA CYS A 12 16.64 25.03 -46.19
C CYS A 12 16.59 25.20 -44.67
N ALA A 13 16.91 26.39 -44.17
CA ALA A 13 16.84 26.67 -42.73
C ALA A 13 15.41 26.54 -42.19
N PHE A 14 14.40 26.97 -42.95
CA PHE A 14 13.00 26.82 -42.58
C PHE A 14 12.57 25.35 -42.49
N ILE A 15 12.96 24.50 -43.44
CA ILE A 15 12.67 23.07 -43.40
C ILE A 15 13.38 22.39 -42.22
N VAL A 16 14.66 22.71 -41.98
CA VAL A 16 15.42 22.20 -40.83
C VAL A 16 14.76 22.62 -39.52
N PHE A 17 14.33 23.88 -39.41
CA PHE A 17 13.61 24.38 -38.25
C PHE A 17 12.31 23.60 -38.02
N LEU A 18 11.47 23.41 -39.04
CA LEU A 18 10.23 22.63 -38.91
C LEU A 18 10.49 21.19 -38.47
N ALA A 19 11.52 20.53 -39.03
CA ALA A 19 11.90 19.18 -38.65
C ALA A 19 12.39 19.12 -37.18
N ALA A 20 13.25 20.05 -36.78
CA ALA A 20 13.75 20.14 -35.41
C ALA A 20 12.63 20.44 -34.41
N SER A 21 11.71 21.36 -34.75
CA SER A 21 10.53 21.66 -33.93
C SER A 21 9.62 20.45 -33.78
N TYR A 22 9.38 19.69 -34.86
CA TYR A 22 8.59 18.45 -34.79
C TYR A 22 9.22 17.42 -33.85
N VAL A 23 10.54 17.19 -33.97
CA VAL A 23 11.27 16.28 -33.07
C VAL A 23 11.25 16.77 -31.62
N ALA A 24 11.38 18.08 -31.40
CA ALA A 24 11.31 18.67 -30.06
C ALA A 24 9.91 18.50 -29.42
N VAL A 25 8.84 18.65 -30.21
CA VAL A 25 7.46 18.39 -29.74
C VAL A 25 7.27 16.93 -29.39
N LEU A 26 7.72 16.00 -30.24
CA LEU A 26 7.67 14.56 -29.94
C LEU A 26 8.42 14.23 -28.64
N TYR A 27 9.62 14.78 -28.46
CA TYR A 27 10.39 14.60 -27.24
C TYR A 27 9.65 15.14 -26.00
N ALA A 28 9.06 16.34 -26.08
CA ALA A 28 8.29 16.94 -25.00
C ALA A 28 6.99 16.16 -24.69
N GLN A 29 6.44 15.44 -25.67
CA GLN A 29 5.32 14.52 -25.49
C GLN A 29 5.75 13.15 -24.95
N GLY A 30 7.03 12.94 -24.65
CA GLY A 30 7.53 11.67 -24.10
C GLY A 30 7.79 10.59 -25.16
N TYR A 31 8.00 10.95 -26.43
CA TYR A 31 8.48 10.01 -27.43
C TYR A 31 10.00 9.89 -27.41
N LYS A 32 10.50 8.65 -27.52
CA LYS A 32 11.91 8.36 -27.81
C LYS A 32 12.03 7.57 -29.11
N TYR A 33 13.12 7.80 -29.84
CA TYR A 33 13.41 6.99 -31.02
C TYR A 33 13.95 5.63 -30.59
N SER A 34 13.26 4.56 -30.98
CA SER A 34 13.74 3.19 -30.82
C SER A 34 14.53 2.80 -32.06
N PHE A 35 15.85 2.63 -31.91
CA PHE A 35 16.71 2.15 -33.01
C PHE A 35 16.42 0.69 -33.36
N SER A 36 15.96 -0.12 -32.40
CA SER A 36 15.60 -1.53 -32.65
C SER A 36 14.33 -1.64 -33.49
N GLU A 37 13.35 -0.76 -33.26
CA GLU A 37 12.07 -0.77 -33.99
C GLU A 37 12.01 0.25 -35.14
N ASN A 38 13.08 1.04 -35.32
CA ASN A 38 13.21 2.13 -36.28
C ASN A 38 12.00 3.09 -36.30
N LYS A 39 11.45 3.40 -35.12
CA LYS A 39 10.28 4.26 -34.95
C LYS A 39 10.32 5.04 -33.64
N PHE A 40 9.56 6.13 -33.59
CA PHE A 40 9.27 6.83 -32.34
C PHE A 40 8.30 6.00 -31.50
N VAL A 41 8.67 5.74 -30.25
CA VAL A 41 7.86 4.99 -29.27
C VAL A 41 7.52 5.93 -28.14
N HIS A 42 6.24 5.95 -27.77
CA HIS A 42 5.76 6.71 -26.62
C HIS A 42 6.19 5.99 -25.33
N THR A 43 6.95 6.69 -24.50
CA THR A 43 7.53 6.12 -23.28
C THR A 43 6.57 6.22 -22.11
N GLY A 44 6.83 5.44 -21.06
CA GLY A 44 6.20 5.58 -19.76
C GLY A 44 7.21 6.05 -18.71
N ALA A 45 6.73 6.17 -17.48
CA ALA A 45 7.55 6.47 -16.32
C ALA A 45 7.13 5.63 -15.12
N ILE A 46 8.04 5.51 -14.15
CA ILE A 46 7.75 4.93 -12.84
C ILE A 46 8.06 5.99 -11.80
N TYR A 47 7.07 6.32 -10.96
CA TYR A 47 7.26 7.19 -9.81
C TYR A 47 7.29 6.36 -8.53
N VAL A 48 8.28 6.59 -7.68
CA VAL A 48 8.40 5.93 -6.37
C VAL A 48 8.52 6.96 -5.26
N LYS A 49 7.89 6.67 -4.12
CA LYS A 49 8.10 7.41 -2.88
C LYS A 49 8.15 6.44 -1.70
N ALA A 50 9.22 6.54 -0.92
CA ALA A 50 9.47 5.73 0.26
C ALA A 50 9.45 6.57 1.54
N ASN A 51 9.39 5.90 2.69
CA ASN A 51 9.50 6.51 4.01
C ASN A 51 10.94 6.99 4.35
N THR A 52 11.96 6.56 3.59
CA THR A 52 13.36 6.89 3.84
C THR A 52 14.14 6.99 2.53
N THR A 53 15.37 7.48 2.61
CA THR A 53 16.28 7.50 1.46
C THR A 53 16.66 6.08 1.05
N ALA A 54 16.47 5.75 -0.22
CA ALA A 54 16.68 4.42 -0.77
C ALA A 54 17.22 4.48 -2.20
N GLN A 55 17.87 3.41 -2.61
CA GLN A 55 18.29 3.16 -3.99
C GLN A 55 17.11 2.56 -4.76
N VAL A 56 16.91 3.02 -5.99
CA VAL A 56 15.88 2.53 -6.90
C VAL A 56 16.56 1.74 -8.02
N LEU A 57 16.22 0.47 -8.12
CA LEU A 57 16.78 -0.45 -9.11
C LEU A 57 15.68 -0.91 -10.06
N LEU A 58 15.99 -0.96 -11.35
CA LEU A 58 15.15 -1.55 -12.38
C LEU A 58 15.91 -2.72 -13.00
N ASP A 59 15.30 -3.90 -12.97
CA ASP A 59 15.89 -5.16 -13.44
C ASP A 59 17.28 -5.44 -12.82
N GLY A 60 17.44 -5.10 -11.54
CA GLY A 60 18.67 -5.29 -10.77
C GLY A 60 19.76 -4.23 -11.01
N LYS A 61 19.54 -3.27 -11.92
CA LYS A 61 20.46 -2.14 -12.13
C LYS A 61 19.96 -0.90 -11.40
N GLN A 62 20.82 -0.26 -10.61
CA GLN A 62 20.50 1.03 -10.01
C GLN A 62 20.28 2.08 -11.11
N VAL A 63 19.07 2.66 -11.12
CA VAL A 63 18.67 3.68 -12.09
C VAL A 63 18.57 5.06 -11.44
N GLU A 64 18.16 5.11 -10.17
CA GLU A 64 17.93 6.35 -9.44
C GLU A 64 18.21 6.17 -7.95
N SER A 65 18.20 7.29 -7.23
CA SER A 65 18.12 7.31 -5.76
C SER A 65 17.02 8.27 -5.33
N THR A 66 16.26 7.93 -4.30
CA THR A 66 15.24 8.83 -3.78
C THR A 66 15.88 10.13 -3.27
N SER A 67 15.26 11.26 -3.55
CA SER A 67 15.70 12.57 -3.08
C SER A 67 15.85 12.63 -1.55
N LEU A 68 16.80 13.41 -1.05
CA LEU A 68 17.03 13.59 0.39
C LEU A 68 15.88 14.28 1.15
N ILE A 69 15.03 15.05 0.45
CA ILE A 69 13.99 15.87 1.08
C ILE A 69 12.63 15.18 1.03
N THR A 70 12.22 14.69 -0.15
CA THR A 70 10.88 14.14 -0.35
C THR A 70 10.85 12.61 -0.38
N ASN A 71 12.01 11.95 -0.29
CA ASN A 71 12.17 10.50 -0.41
C ASN A 71 11.50 9.92 -1.66
N SER A 72 11.49 10.68 -2.77
CA SER A 72 10.88 10.26 -4.03
C SER A 72 11.88 10.22 -5.18
N ALA A 73 11.59 9.43 -6.21
CA ALA A 73 12.32 9.39 -7.47
C ALA A 73 11.36 9.14 -8.65
N SER A 74 11.71 9.61 -9.84
CA SER A 74 11.02 9.29 -11.09
C SER A 74 12.02 8.67 -12.06
N VAL A 75 11.65 7.54 -12.67
CA VAL A 75 12.40 6.90 -13.74
C VAL A 75 11.62 7.11 -15.03
N ASP A 76 12.04 8.11 -15.80
CA ASP A 76 11.31 8.57 -16.99
C ASP A 76 11.87 7.97 -18.29
N GLY A 77 11.07 8.03 -19.36
CA GLY A 77 11.55 7.68 -20.69
C GLY A 77 11.79 6.18 -20.86
N LEU A 78 11.03 5.36 -20.12
CA LEU A 78 11.06 3.91 -20.16
C LEU A 78 10.25 3.40 -21.35
N LEU A 79 10.80 2.46 -22.10
CA LEU A 79 10.05 1.79 -23.15
C LEU A 79 8.94 0.91 -22.52
N PRO A 80 7.76 0.80 -23.15
CA PRO A 80 6.70 -0.05 -22.63
C PRO A 80 7.13 -1.53 -22.55
N ALA A 81 7.30 -2.02 -21.34
CA ALA A 81 7.70 -3.40 -21.04
C ALA A 81 7.42 -3.75 -19.57
N ALA A 82 7.49 -5.04 -19.26
CA ALA A 82 7.46 -5.51 -17.88
C ALA A 82 8.87 -5.45 -17.28
N HIS A 83 8.97 -4.89 -16.09
CA HIS A 83 10.22 -4.74 -15.34
C HIS A 83 10.06 -5.21 -13.89
N ILE A 84 11.18 -5.52 -13.27
CA ILE A 84 11.27 -5.72 -11.82
C ILE A 84 11.77 -4.43 -11.19
N LEU A 85 10.90 -3.76 -10.44
CA LEU A 85 11.23 -2.57 -9.68
C LEU A 85 11.60 -2.98 -8.26
N SER A 86 12.77 -2.59 -7.79
CA SER A 86 13.23 -2.80 -6.42
C SER A 86 13.58 -1.47 -5.77
N VAL A 87 13.19 -1.29 -4.51
CA VAL A 87 13.58 -0.16 -3.67
C VAL A 87 14.24 -0.72 -2.41
N GLN A 88 15.47 -0.31 -2.14
CA GLN A 88 16.26 -0.89 -1.05
C GLN A 88 17.17 0.14 -0.38
N LYS A 89 17.51 -0.15 0.87
CA LYS A 89 18.48 0.58 1.66
C LYS A 89 19.31 -0.42 2.46
N GLU A 90 20.57 -0.10 2.71
CA GLU A 90 21.45 -0.95 3.50
C GLU A 90 20.85 -1.24 4.89
N ASN A 91 20.96 -2.50 5.34
CA ASN A 91 20.40 -2.98 6.61
C ASN A 91 18.88 -2.80 6.79
N HIS A 92 18.15 -2.63 5.69
CA HIS A 92 16.69 -2.49 5.69
C HIS A 92 16.03 -3.53 4.77
N SER A 93 14.71 -3.64 4.87
CA SER A 93 13.89 -4.50 4.04
C SER A 93 13.98 -4.13 2.56
N LEU A 94 13.96 -5.15 1.71
CA LEU A 94 13.78 -5.00 0.27
C LEU A 94 12.29 -4.85 -0.04
N TRP A 95 11.93 -3.83 -0.81
CA TRP A 95 10.62 -3.73 -1.44
C TRP A 95 10.77 -4.03 -2.92
N GLN A 96 9.90 -4.88 -3.47
CA GLN A 96 9.95 -5.27 -4.88
C GLN A 96 8.56 -5.45 -5.49
N LYS A 97 8.38 -5.00 -6.73
CA LYS A 97 7.17 -5.21 -7.52
C LYS A 97 7.50 -5.58 -8.95
N LYS A 98 6.63 -6.39 -9.56
CA LYS A 98 6.59 -6.53 -11.01
C LYS A 98 5.72 -5.42 -11.57
N VAL A 99 6.33 -4.49 -12.29
CA VAL A 99 5.66 -3.32 -12.89
C VAL A 99 5.56 -3.52 -14.40
N THR A 100 4.44 -3.13 -15.00
CA THR A 100 4.28 -3.13 -16.46
C THR A 100 4.21 -1.68 -16.90
N VAL A 101 5.30 -1.16 -17.45
CA VAL A 101 5.38 0.20 -17.96
C VAL A 101 4.50 0.31 -19.19
N ARG A 102 3.60 1.29 -19.20
CA ARG A 102 2.69 1.58 -20.31
C ARG A 102 3.05 2.89 -20.99
N ALA A 103 2.92 2.91 -22.31
CA ALA A 103 3.13 4.10 -23.11
C ALA A 103 2.22 5.25 -22.64
N GLY A 104 2.81 6.35 -22.20
CA GLY A 104 2.07 7.56 -21.80
C GLY A 104 1.54 7.59 -20.39
N PHE A 105 1.84 6.58 -19.58
CA PHE A 105 1.39 6.51 -18.20
C PHE A 105 2.57 6.54 -17.23
N VAL A 106 2.29 7.04 -16.03
CA VAL A 106 3.17 6.93 -14.87
C VAL A 106 2.63 5.82 -13.99
N GLU A 107 3.44 4.79 -13.77
CA GLU A 107 3.15 3.75 -12.78
C GLU A 107 3.61 4.27 -11.41
N GLU A 108 2.66 4.53 -10.51
CA GLU A 108 2.92 5.22 -9.24
C GLU A 108 3.00 4.24 -8.07
N TYR A 109 4.07 4.32 -7.28
CA TYR A 109 4.25 3.58 -6.02
C TYR A 109 4.64 4.55 -4.90
N SER A 110 3.64 5.21 -4.31
CA SER A 110 3.86 6.32 -3.36
C SER A 110 3.79 5.94 -1.87
N ARG A 111 3.52 4.67 -1.58
CA ARG A 111 3.35 4.11 -0.22
C ARG A 111 4.37 3.01 0.08
N ILE A 112 5.62 3.20 -0.31
CA ILE A 112 6.67 2.21 -0.07
C ILE A 112 7.19 2.34 1.36
N LEU A 113 7.15 1.24 2.12
CA LEU A 113 7.72 1.16 3.46
C LEU A 113 8.98 0.30 3.47
N ILE A 114 10.10 0.92 3.84
CA ILE A 114 11.42 0.32 4.02
C ILE A 114 11.77 0.40 5.50
N LEU A 115 12.01 -0.76 6.13
CA LEU A 115 12.19 -0.87 7.58
C LEU A 115 13.55 -1.51 7.94
N PRO A 116 14.18 -1.11 9.05
CA PRO A 116 15.38 -1.77 9.56
C PRO A 116 15.22 -3.29 9.73
N GLN A 117 16.27 -4.03 9.35
CA GLN A 117 16.37 -5.50 9.37
C GLN A 117 17.71 -5.99 9.96
N ALA A 118 18.47 -5.10 10.60
CA ALA A 118 19.65 -5.45 11.36
C ALA A 118 19.93 -4.42 12.46
N GLY A 119 20.58 -4.86 13.53
CA GLY A 119 21.11 -3.99 14.58
C GLY A 119 20.05 -3.41 15.54
N PRO A 120 20.41 -2.39 16.34
CA PRO A 120 19.54 -1.84 17.39
C PRO A 120 18.21 -1.28 16.86
N ASP A 121 18.20 -0.77 15.63
CA ASP A 121 17.00 -0.22 15.00
C ASP A 121 15.97 -1.31 14.68
N GLU A 122 16.41 -2.52 14.33
CA GLU A 122 15.52 -3.67 14.15
C GLU A 122 14.93 -4.11 15.49
N GLU A 123 15.72 -4.17 16.56
CA GLU A 123 15.24 -4.54 17.90
C GLU A 123 14.21 -3.54 18.43
N ASN A 124 14.47 -2.25 18.27
CA ASN A 124 13.53 -1.18 18.62
C ASN A 124 12.23 -1.29 17.83
N LEU A 125 12.32 -1.61 16.54
CA LEU A 125 11.14 -1.82 15.69
C LEU A 125 10.35 -3.06 16.08
N LYS A 126 11.00 -4.18 16.41
CA LYS A 126 10.32 -5.38 16.94
C LYS A 126 9.56 -5.06 18.22
N LYS A 127 10.16 -4.25 19.10
CA LYS A 127 9.50 -3.77 20.31
C LYS A 127 8.29 -2.89 19.99
N GLU A 128 8.43 -1.92 19.09
CA GLU A 128 7.33 -1.05 18.62
C GLU A 128 6.15 -1.89 18.09
N ILE A 129 6.42 -2.87 17.24
CA ILE A 129 5.40 -3.77 16.68
C ILE A 129 4.76 -4.62 17.78
N THR A 130 5.55 -5.13 18.72
CA THR A 130 5.04 -5.94 19.84
C THR A 130 4.10 -5.12 20.72
N ASP A 131 4.52 -3.90 21.11
CA ASP A 131 3.73 -3.01 21.95
C ASP A 131 2.42 -2.59 21.25
N LEU A 132 2.44 -2.41 19.93
CA LEU A 132 1.25 -2.13 19.12
C LEU A 132 0.27 -3.32 19.10
N LEU A 133 0.78 -4.53 18.90
CA LEU A 133 -0.04 -5.74 18.72
C LEU A 133 -0.51 -6.34 20.04
N TYR A 134 0.24 -6.13 21.12
CA TYR A 134 0.02 -6.65 22.46
C TYR A 134 0.13 -5.53 23.49
N PRO A 135 -0.75 -4.52 23.45
CA PRO A 135 -0.70 -3.41 24.40
C PRO A 135 -0.83 -3.96 25.82
N ALA A 136 0.03 -3.49 26.72
CA ALA A 136 -0.04 -3.86 28.12
C ALA A 136 -1.43 -3.45 28.65
N VAL A 137 -2.30 -4.43 28.87
CA VAL A 137 -3.58 -4.20 29.52
C VAL A 137 -3.25 -3.63 30.90
N ALA A 138 -3.73 -2.42 31.21
CA ALA A 138 -3.53 -1.80 32.52
C ALA A 138 -3.89 -2.83 33.61
N SER A 139 -2.87 -3.38 34.25
CA SER A 139 -3.03 -4.32 35.34
C SER A 139 -3.68 -3.59 36.52
N ALA A 140 -4.96 -3.87 36.73
CA ALA A 140 -5.71 -3.72 37.97
C ALA A 140 -5.53 -2.40 38.75
N SER A 141 -6.52 -1.50 38.65
CA SER A 141 -6.85 -0.64 39.79
C SER A 141 -7.23 -1.55 40.97
N PRO A 142 -6.64 -1.42 42.18
CA PRO A 142 -7.07 -2.21 43.32
C PRO A 142 -8.48 -1.73 43.71
N SER A 143 -9.50 -2.51 43.38
CA SER A 143 -10.80 -2.36 44.02
C SER A 143 -10.63 -2.75 45.49
N PRO A 144 -11.00 -1.89 46.46
CA PRO A 144 -10.83 -2.18 47.88
C PRO A 144 -11.64 -3.43 48.25
N ALA A 145 -11.03 -4.27 49.09
CA ALA A 145 -11.63 -5.46 49.64
C ALA A 145 -12.94 -5.14 50.36
N VAL A 146 -14.04 -5.80 49.96
CA VAL A 146 -15.24 -5.93 50.78
C VAL A 146 -15.51 -7.40 51.04
N THR A 147 -15.49 -7.74 52.32
CA THR A 147 -15.67 -9.08 52.88
C THR A 147 -17.16 -9.40 53.06
N LYS A 148 -17.59 -10.49 52.40
CA LYS A 148 -18.64 -11.50 52.71
C LYS A 148 -20.12 -11.11 52.88
N THR A 149 -20.99 -11.77 52.09
CA THR A 149 -22.02 -12.74 52.58
C THR A 149 -22.53 -13.63 51.42
N PRO A 150 -22.83 -14.93 51.61
CA PRO A 150 -23.36 -15.80 50.55
C PRO A 150 -24.89 -15.74 50.48
N VAL A 151 -25.44 -15.49 49.28
CA VAL A 151 -26.89 -15.55 48.96
C VAL A 151 -27.08 -16.62 47.88
N PRO A 152 -28.12 -17.48 47.96
CA PRO A 152 -28.21 -18.69 47.13
C PRO A 152 -28.49 -18.41 45.64
N LYS A 153 -27.88 -19.28 44.82
CA LYS A 153 -27.81 -19.26 43.35
C LYS A 153 -29.19 -19.47 42.72
N LYS A 154 -29.77 -18.41 42.13
CA LYS A 154 -30.81 -18.54 41.10
C LYS A 154 -30.13 -18.75 39.73
N THR A 155 -30.59 -19.78 39.03
CA THR A 155 -30.20 -20.17 37.67
C THR A 155 -30.29 -18.96 36.72
N ALA A 156 -29.15 -18.56 36.16
CA ALA A 156 -29.09 -17.48 35.17
C ALA A 156 -29.68 -17.96 33.84
N SER A 157 -30.76 -17.33 33.41
CA SER A 157 -31.25 -17.36 32.02
C SER A 157 -30.15 -16.81 31.09
N PRO A 158 -29.97 -17.31 29.86
CA PRO A 158 -28.97 -16.77 28.94
C PRO A 158 -29.24 -15.28 28.70
N SER A 159 -28.29 -14.44 29.11
CA SER A 159 -28.30 -13.01 28.80
C SER A 159 -28.26 -12.85 27.28
N PRO A 160 -29.18 -12.10 26.65
CA PRO A 160 -29.08 -11.82 25.22
C PRO A 160 -27.74 -11.16 24.92
N SER A 161 -27.09 -11.58 23.82
CA SER A 161 -25.90 -10.92 23.29
C SER A 161 -26.16 -9.41 23.17
N PRO A 162 -25.19 -8.54 23.52
CA PRO A 162 -25.39 -7.11 23.46
C PRO A 162 -25.75 -6.68 22.03
N THR A 163 -26.82 -5.90 21.88
CA THR A 163 -27.24 -5.33 20.61
C THR A 163 -26.08 -4.51 20.01
N PRO A 164 -25.69 -4.73 18.73
CA PRO A 164 -24.63 -3.96 18.09
C PRO A 164 -24.95 -2.46 18.03
N ASP A 165 -23.94 -1.62 18.27
CA ASP A 165 -24.04 -0.17 18.12
C ASP A 165 -24.02 0.22 16.63
N LEU A 166 -25.20 0.51 16.09
CA LEU A 166 -25.40 0.87 14.68
C LEU A 166 -24.94 2.29 14.34
N SER A 167 -24.46 3.09 15.29
CA SER A 167 -23.86 4.40 14.98
C SER A 167 -22.47 4.28 14.36
N LYS A 168 -21.78 3.16 14.59
CA LYS A 168 -20.41 2.90 14.14
C LYS A 168 -20.35 2.57 12.64
N PRO A 169 -19.22 2.85 11.96
CA PRO A 169 -19.05 2.54 10.54
C PRO A 169 -19.06 1.03 10.26
N PHE A 170 -18.77 0.19 11.27
CA PHE A 170 -18.86 -1.26 11.17
C PHE A 170 -19.20 -1.90 12.52
N TYR A 171 -19.67 -3.15 12.50
CA TYR A 171 -19.78 -4.02 13.66
C TYR A 171 -19.58 -5.49 13.28
N ILE A 172 -19.26 -6.33 14.27
CA ILE A 172 -19.17 -7.78 14.11
C ILE A 172 -20.29 -8.42 14.93
N ASP A 173 -21.06 -9.30 14.32
CA ASP A 173 -22.10 -10.09 14.98
C ASP A 173 -22.06 -11.54 14.50
N GLY A 174 -21.96 -12.49 15.43
CA GLY A 174 -21.82 -13.92 15.12
C GLY A 174 -20.67 -14.26 14.16
N GLY A 175 -19.54 -13.54 14.24
CA GLY A 175 -18.40 -13.67 13.30
C GLY A 175 -18.64 -13.09 11.91
N SER A 176 -19.81 -12.53 11.65
CA SER A 176 -20.11 -11.80 10.41
C SER A 176 -19.77 -10.31 10.59
N LEU A 177 -19.07 -9.74 9.61
CA LEU A 177 -18.71 -8.33 9.58
C LEU A 177 -19.70 -7.55 8.73
N TYR A 178 -20.24 -6.48 9.31
CA TYR A 178 -21.18 -5.59 8.66
C TYR A 178 -20.62 -4.17 8.59
N VAL A 179 -20.79 -3.51 7.46
CA VAL A 179 -20.27 -2.16 7.19
C VAL A 179 -21.39 -1.25 6.74
N ARG A 180 -21.39 -0.01 7.23
CA ARG A 180 -22.37 1.02 6.87
C ARG A 180 -22.11 1.51 5.45
N THR A 181 -23.12 1.42 4.58
CA THR A 181 -23.04 1.86 3.18
C THR A 181 -22.92 3.38 3.05
N ARG A 182 -22.49 3.84 1.87
CA ARG A 182 -22.24 5.27 1.56
C ARG A 182 -23.49 6.16 1.72
N ASP A 183 -24.68 5.63 1.50
CA ASP A 183 -25.97 6.30 1.72
C ASP A 183 -26.37 6.33 3.21
N GLY A 184 -25.58 5.70 4.09
CA GLY A 184 -25.70 5.78 5.54
C GLY A 184 -26.91 5.08 6.14
N ALA A 185 -27.73 4.41 5.33
CA ALA A 185 -29.02 3.88 5.76
C ALA A 185 -28.96 2.41 6.23
N ILE A 186 -28.00 1.61 5.73
CA ILE A 186 -28.00 0.15 5.92
C ILE A 186 -26.58 -0.35 6.23
N HIS A 187 -26.46 -1.27 7.19
CA HIS A 187 -25.24 -2.06 7.37
C HIS A 187 -25.34 -3.33 6.51
N THR A 188 -24.41 -3.49 5.57
CA THR A 188 -24.35 -4.65 4.69
C THR A 188 -23.32 -5.63 5.20
N LYS A 189 -23.65 -6.92 5.20
CA LYS A 189 -22.69 -7.99 5.51
C LYS A 189 -21.64 -8.08 4.41
N ILE A 190 -20.36 -7.95 4.75
CA ILE A 190 -19.26 -8.03 3.79
C ILE A 190 -18.36 -9.26 3.98
N ALA A 191 -18.38 -9.89 5.16
CA ALA A 191 -17.57 -11.07 5.43
C ALA A 191 -18.19 -11.96 6.53
N GLY A 192 -17.76 -13.22 6.57
CA GLY A 192 -18.01 -14.18 7.64
C GLY A 192 -16.70 -14.66 8.27
N ASP A 193 -16.80 -15.39 9.38
CA ASP A 193 -15.66 -15.95 10.12
C ASP A 193 -14.56 -14.93 10.46
N VAL A 194 -14.97 -13.67 10.69
CA VAL A 194 -14.08 -12.58 11.06
C VAL A 194 -13.69 -12.70 12.52
N VAL A 195 -12.38 -12.70 12.77
CA VAL A 195 -11.82 -12.76 14.13
C VAL A 195 -11.75 -11.36 14.74
N SER A 196 -11.28 -10.38 13.97
CA SER A 196 -11.22 -8.97 14.39
C SER A 196 -11.17 -8.05 13.17
N ALA A 197 -11.65 -6.82 13.33
CA ALA A 197 -11.63 -5.76 12.32
C ALA A 197 -11.28 -4.40 12.95
N PHE A 198 -10.59 -3.55 12.21
CA PHE A 198 -10.01 -2.30 12.71
C PHE A 198 -9.89 -1.23 11.60
N LEU A 199 -10.30 0.00 11.93
CA LEU A 199 -10.26 1.14 11.01
C LEU A 199 -8.84 1.65 10.79
N SER A 200 -8.56 2.12 9.57
CA SER A 200 -7.33 2.85 9.27
C SER A 200 -7.25 4.14 10.08
N PRO A 201 -6.03 4.68 10.33
CA PRO A 201 -5.86 5.94 11.06
C PRO A 201 -6.64 7.13 10.48
N ASP A 202 -6.85 7.16 9.16
CA ASP A 202 -7.66 8.18 8.47
C ASP A 202 -9.17 7.87 8.41
N GLY A 203 -9.59 6.71 8.92
CA GLY A 203 -10.98 6.23 8.88
C GLY A 203 -11.51 5.87 7.49
N GLN A 204 -10.66 5.88 6.45
CA GLN A 204 -11.07 5.65 5.05
C GLN A 204 -11.02 4.18 4.63
N LYS A 205 -10.47 3.29 5.46
CA LYS A 205 -10.40 1.85 5.22
C LYS A 205 -10.74 1.05 6.46
N LEU A 206 -11.19 -0.18 6.25
CA LEU A 206 -11.40 -1.18 7.29
C LEU A 206 -10.58 -2.42 6.95
N ALA A 207 -9.65 -2.79 7.81
CA ALA A 207 -8.95 -4.05 7.70
C ALA A 207 -9.61 -5.09 8.62
N TRP A 208 -9.58 -6.36 8.23
CA TRP A 208 -9.97 -7.46 9.10
C TRP A 208 -9.17 -8.71 8.78
N PHE A 209 -9.11 -9.62 9.73
CA PHE A 209 -8.56 -10.96 9.49
C PHE A 209 -9.53 -12.07 9.86
N SER A 210 -9.37 -13.18 9.14
CA SER A 210 -10.04 -14.45 9.38
C SER A 210 -9.01 -15.58 9.34
N ASN A 211 -9.35 -16.73 9.94
CA ASN A 211 -8.45 -17.88 10.05
C ASN A 211 -9.07 -19.17 9.47
N PRO A 212 -9.50 -19.18 8.20
CA PRO A 212 -9.99 -20.40 7.56
C PRO A 212 -8.84 -21.41 7.38
N PRO A 213 -9.10 -22.74 7.43
CA PRO A 213 -8.07 -23.73 7.14
C PRO A 213 -7.39 -23.47 5.77
N PRO A 214 -6.05 -23.53 5.65
CA PRO A 214 -5.08 -23.96 6.66
C PRO A 214 -4.49 -22.85 7.56
N GLY A 215 -4.80 -21.57 7.34
CA GLY A 215 -4.04 -20.47 7.94
C GLY A 215 -4.82 -19.18 8.14
N GLY A 216 -4.17 -18.04 7.96
CA GLY A 216 -4.75 -16.71 8.16
C GLY A 216 -4.91 -15.93 6.87
N GLN A 217 -5.87 -15.02 6.83
CA GLN A 217 -6.10 -14.10 5.71
C GLN A 217 -6.31 -12.69 6.25
N ILE A 218 -5.68 -11.71 5.62
CA ILE A 218 -5.90 -10.28 5.89
C ILE A 218 -6.58 -9.63 4.69
N TRP A 219 -7.64 -8.89 4.96
CA TRP A 219 -8.51 -8.26 3.96
C TRP A 219 -8.68 -6.78 4.28
N VAL A 220 -8.97 -5.98 3.26
CA VAL A 220 -9.24 -4.55 3.39
C VAL A 220 -10.49 -4.17 2.60
N TYR A 221 -11.29 -3.28 3.17
CA TYR A 221 -12.44 -2.62 2.57
C TYR A 221 -12.18 -1.11 2.49
N TRP A 222 -12.55 -0.47 1.38
CA TRP A 222 -12.39 0.98 1.19
C TRP A 222 -13.72 1.71 1.36
N PHE A 223 -13.77 2.71 2.24
CA PHE A 223 -14.94 3.58 2.42
C PHE A 223 -15.01 4.71 1.39
N SER A 224 -13.88 5.06 0.77
CA SER A 224 -13.75 6.15 -0.19
C SER A 224 -12.82 5.80 -1.35
N ASP A 225 -12.98 6.53 -2.44
CA ASP A 225 -12.14 6.41 -3.62
C ASP A 225 -10.71 6.85 -3.30
N THR A 226 -9.71 6.11 -3.77
CA THR A 226 -8.31 6.50 -3.64
C THR A 226 -7.87 7.38 -4.81
N ASN A 227 -6.97 8.32 -4.53
CA ASN A 227 -6.36 9.20 -5.52
C ASN A 227 -4.89 8.85 -5.85
N TYR A 228 -4.45 7.66 -5.46
CA TYR A 228 -3.13 7.09 -5.73
C TYR A 228 -3.29 5.65 -6.23
N GLN A 229 -2.26 5.11 -6.90
CA GLN A 229 -2.29 3.73 -7.38
C GLN A 229 -1.92 2.73 -6.26
N PRO A 230 -2.57 1.55 -6.21
CA PRO A 230 -3.68 1.11 -7.07
C PRO A 230 -4.98 1.87 -6.76
N LEU A 231 -5.72 2.21 -7.82
CA LEU A 231 -7.00 2.90 -7.67
C LEU A 231 -8.06 1.93 -7.14
N HIS A 232 -8.68 2.33 -6.03
CA HIS A 232 -9.83 1.69 -5.42
C HIS A 232 -11.01 2.66 -5.42
N ILE A 233 -12.22 2.12 -5.55
CA ILE A 233 -13.48 2.85 -5.37
C ILE A 233 -14.11 2.48 -4.03
N ALA A 234 -14.94 3.38 -3.50
CA ALA A 234 -15.72 3.11 -2.29
C ALA A 234 -16.55 1.83 -2.45
N GLY A 235 -16.43 0.91 -1.49
CA GLY A 235 -17.06 -0.41 -1.53
C GLY A 235 -16.14 -1.55 -1.96
N ASP A 236 -14.94 -1.24 -2.49
CA ASP A 236 -13.98 -2.26 -2.88
C ASP A 236 -13.55 -3.11 -1.69
N ILE A 237 -13.39 -4.41 -1.95
CA ILE A 237 -12.86 -5.40 -1.02
C ILE A 237 -11.68 -6.10 -1.69
N ALA A 238 -10.55 -6.19 -0.99
CA ALA A 238 -9.40 -6.95 -1.45
C ALA A 238 -8.86 -7.90 -0.40
N LEU A 239 -8.53 -9.11 -0.84
CA LEU A 239 -7.63 -10.00 -0.11
C LEU A 239 -6.21 -9.46 -0.29
N ILE A 240 -5.57 -9.07 0.82
CA ILE A 240 -4.23 -8.51 0.78
C ILE A 240 -3.18 -9.63 0.81
N ALA A 241 -3.29 -10.54 1.79
CA ALA A 241 -2.33 -11.62 1.95
C ALA A 241 -2.93 -12.85 2.62
N ARG A 242 -2.34 -14.01 2.31
CA ARG A 242 -2.59 -15.29 2.99
C ARG A 242 -1.33 -15.71 3.75
N PHE A 243 -1.51 -16.23 4.95
CA PHE A 243 -0.44 -16.71 5.81
C PHE A 243 -0.65 -18.19 6.11
N GLY A 244 0.42 -18.97 6.14
CA GLY A 244 0.35 -20.39 6.49
C GLY A 244 -0.06 -20.62 7.95
N ASN A 245 0.29 -19.68 8.84
CA ASN A 245 -0.14 -19.69 10.24
C ASN A 245 -1.41 -18.86 10.42
N LYS A 246 -2.20 -19.19 11.45
CA LYS A 246 -3.30 -18.34 11.90
C LYS A 246 -2.75 -16.98 12.36
N ILE A 247 -3.45 -15.91 11.99
CA ILE A 247 -3.19 -14.56 12.49
C ILE A 247 -3.74 -14.49 13.93
N LYS A 248 -2.88 -14.15 14.89
CA LYS A 248 -3.27 -13.97 16.30
C LYS A 248 -3.87 -12.59 16.54
N THR A 249 -3.24 -11.57 15.97
CA THR A 249 -3.62 -10.16 16.09
C THR A 249 -3.03 -9.39 14.90
N ALA A 250 -3.64 -8.26 14.57
CA ALA A 250 -3.19 -7.34 13.52
C ALA A 250 -3.68 -5.93 13.82
N GLN A 251 -2.91 -4.91 13.39
CA GLN A 251 -3.24 -3.48 13.51
C GLN A 251 -2.58 -2.69 12.36
N TRP A 252 -3.15 -1.53 12.00
CA TRP A 252 -2.47 -0.58 11.10
C TRP A 252 -1.16 -0.10 11.70
N PHE A 253 -0.14 0.09 10.86
CA PHE A 253 1.22 0.40 11.28
C PHE A 253 1.74 1.65 10.58
N LYS A 254 2.00 2.71 11.36
CA LYS A 254 2.53 4.04 10.95
C LYS A 254 1.63 4.86 10.02
N ASP A 255 0.86 4.24 9.16
CA ASP A 255 -0.03 4.88 8.19
C ASP A 255 -1.28 4.04 7.90
N SER A 256 -2.02 4.43 6.85
CA SER A 256 -3.25 3.75 6.38
C SER A 256 -3.00 2.78 5.22
N ASP A 257 -1.76 2.37 4.98
CA ASP A 257 -1.35 1.52 3.85
C ASP A 257 -0.54 0.29 4.29
N HIS A 258 -0.18 0.19 5.58
CA HIS A 258 0.57 -0.94 6.13
C HIS A 258 -0.10 -1.53 7.37
N ILE A 259 -0.04 -2.85 7.48
CA ILE A 259 -0.63 -3.63 8.57
C ILE A 259 0.46 -4.46 9.24
N ALA A 260 0.66 -4.25 10.52
CA ALA A 260 1.43 -5.14 11.38
C ALA A 260 0.57 -6.32 11.84
N LEU A 261 1.14 -7.51 11.95
CA LEU A 261 0.45 -8.69 12.43
C LEU A 261 1.40 -9.74 13.05
N ASP A 262 0.86 -10.64 13.88
CA ASP A 262 1.53 -11.87 14.28
C ASP A 262 0.85 -13.07 13.61
N ALA A 263 1.58 -13.70 12.68
CA ALA A 263 1.19 -14.95 12.03
C ALA A 263 2.36 -15.95 12.07
N GLY A 264 2.66 -16.43 13.28
CA GLY A 264 3.81 -17.30 13.56
C GLY A 264 5.12 -16.54 13.55
N GLY A 265 5.09 -15.30 14.04
CA GLY A 265 6.17 -14.32 13.95
C GLY A 265 5.62 -12.95 13.57
N LEU A 266 6.34 -11.90 13.96
CA LEU A 266 5.95 -10.52 13.66
C LEU A 266 6.16 -10.24 12.17
N LYS A 267 5.17 -9.61 11.55
CA LYS A 267 5.19 -9.27 10.12
C LYS A 267 4.57 -7.91 9.90
N ILE A 268 4.99 -7.26 8.83
CA ILE A 268 4.33 -6.08 8.28
C ILE A 268 4.03 -6.34 6.80
N THR A 269 2.80 -6.09 6.38
CA THR A 269 2.38 -6.18 4.98
C THR A 269 1.89 -4.82 4.51
N GLU A 270 2.19 -4.47 3.26
CA GLU A 270 1.48 -3.40 2.55
C GLU A 270 0.08 -3.85 2.13
N ILE A 271 -0.76 -2.90 1.70
CA ILE A 271 -2.09 -3.18 1.11
C ILE A 271 -2.10 -3.03 -0.42
N ASP A 272 -0.97 -2.69 -1.05
CA ASP A 272 -0.86 -2.63 -2.51
C ASP A 272 -0.97 -4.03 -3.13
N THR A 273 -2.15 -4.29 -3.72
CA THR A 273 -2.54 -5.58 -4.30
C THR A 273 -1.90 -5.90 -5.65
N ARG A 274 -1.09 -4.98 -6.22
CA ARG A 274 -0.34 -5.28 -7.44
C ARG A 274 0.61 -6.47 -7.19
N PRO A 275 0.94 -7.26 -8.24
CA PRO A 275 1.67 -8.51 -8.09
C PRO A 275 2.92 -8.41 -7.20
N ASN A 276 3.11 -9.42 -6.35
CA ASN A 276 4.13 -9.49 -5.30
C ASN A 276 3.86 -8.52 -4.14
N VAL A 277 2.85 -8.81 -3.32
CA VAL A 277 2.62 -8.07 -2.05
C VAL A 277 3.85 -8.23 -1.15
N ASN A 278 4.39 -7.12 -0.69
CA ASN A 278 5.58 -7.10 0.15
C ASN A 278 5.20 -7.40 1.61
N ILE A 279 5.84 -8.44 2.16
CA ILE A 279 5.71 -8.86 3.55
C ILE A 279 7.09 -8.86 4.19
N ILE A 280 7.30 -7.96 5.15
CA ILE A 280 8.51 -7.85 5.95
C ILE A 280 8.35 -8.78 7.15
N ASN A 281 9.35 -9.62 7.41
CA ASN A 281 9.35 -10.59 8.50
C ASN A 281 10.37 -10.18 9.57
N PHE A 282 10.07 -10.49 10.82
CA PHE A 282 10.88 -10.15 12.00
C PHE A 282 11.03 -11.35 12.93
#